data_AF-E8X0B7-F1
#
_entry.id   AF-E8X0B7-F1
#
_cell.length_a   1.000
_cell.length_b   1.000
_cell.length_c   1.000
_cell.angle_alpha   90.00
_cell.angle_beta   90.00
_cell.angle_gamma   90.00
#
_symmetry.space_group_name_H-M   'P 1'
#
loop_
_entity.id
_entity.type
_entity.pdbx_description
1 polymer ?
#
loop_
_entity_poly.entity_id
_entity_poly.type
_entity_poly.pdbx_seq_one_letter_code
_entity_poly.pdbx_strand_id
1 'polypeptide(L)'
;MNQNVKNLIQKLGEAIHESVSESEHIAGVVKNLREQGFDVLLMLEATIGLNEVEEETEDSPLLLGDGTTEEGPFTNNDLSFLKSLRISLAEEGQEQGLEPRD
;
A
#
# COMPACT_ATOMS: atom_id res chain seq x y z
N MET A 1 1.22 -20.03 8.92
CA MET A 1 0.44 -18.76 8.88
C MET A 1 -0.29 -18.62 10.21
N ASN A 2 0.00 -17.56 10.96
CA ASN A 2 -0.51 -17.35 12.32
C ASN A 2 -2.05 -17.31 12.32
N GLN A 3 -2.70 -18.03 13.24
CA GLN A 3 -4.17 -18.06 13.32
C GLN A 3 -4.77 -16.68 13.60
N ASN A 4 -4.04 -15.81 14.30
CA ASN A 4 -4.47 -14.43 14.54
C ASN A 4 -4.54 -13.63 13.24
N VAL A 5 -3.52 -13.76 12.37
CA VAL A 5 -3.50 -13.08 11.07
C VAL A 5 -4.65 -13.55 10.17
N LYS A 6 -4.94 -14.86 10.17
CA LYS A 6 -6.10 -15.39 9.43
C LYS A 6 -7.42 -14.81 9.93
N ASN A 7 -7.62 -14.73 11.24
CA ASN A 7 -8.82 -14.14 11.83
C ASN A 7 -8.95 -12.64 11.51
N LEU A 8 -7.84 -11.89 11.46
CA LEU A 8 -7.85 -10.48 11.06
C LEU A 8 -8.22 -10.31 9.60
N ILE A 9 -7.69 -11.13 8.70
CA ILE A 9 -8.05 -11.12 7.27
C ILE A 9 -9.55 -11.42 7.10
N GLN A 10 -10.06 -12.42 7.81
CA GLN A 10 -11.48 -12.79 7.79
C GLN A 10 -12.36 -11.60 8.22
N LYS A 11 -12.06 -10.98 9.36
CA LYS A 11 -12.81 -9.83 9.90
C LYS A 11 -12.76 -8.63 8.96
N LEU A 12 -11.61 -8.39 8.32
CA LEU A 12 -11.49 -7.33 7.33
C LEU A 12 -12.38 -7.60 6.11
N GLY A 13 -12.42 -8.85 5.63
CA GLY A 13 -13.33 -9.27 4.56
C GLY A 13 -14.80 -9.06 4.92
N GLU A 14 -15.20 -9.44 6.13
CA GLU A 14 -16.55 -9.20 6.66
C GLU A 14 -16.88 -7.71 6.72
N ALA A 15 -15.98 -6.88 7.26
CA ALA A 15 -16.17 -5.44 7.35
C ALA A 15 -16.30 -4.77 5.97
N ILE A 16 -15.50 -5.20 4.98
CA ILE A 16 -15.61 -4.70 3.60
C ILE A 16 -16.96 -5.10 3.00
N HIS A 17 -17.38 -6.35 3.20
CA HIS A 17 -18.66 -6.84 2.68
C HIS A 17 -19.85 -6.07 3.25
N GLU A 18 -19.86 -5.84 4.57
CA GLU A 18 -20.88 -5.03 5.25
C GLU A 18 -20.86 -3.58 4.75
N SER A 19 -19.68 -2.97 4.69
CA SER A 19 -19.51 -1.59 4.21
C SER A 19 -20.02 -1.39 2.79
N VAL A 20 -19.78 -2.35 1.88
CA VAL A 20 -20.28 -2.25 0.51
C VAL A 20 -21.79 -2.50 0.44
N SER A 21 -22.29 -3.46 1.20
CA SER A 21 -23.71 -3.83 1.20
C SER A 21 -24.60 -2.72 1.78
N GLU A 22 -24.10 -1.98 2.77
CA GLU A 22 -24.82 -0.87 3.42
C GLU A 22 -24.57 0.49 2.74
N SER A 23 -23.66 0.56 1.75
CA SER A 23 -23.34 1.81 1.07
C SER A 23 -24.48 2.29 0.19
N GLU A 24 -25.17 3.36 0.61
CA GLU A 24 -26.20 4.02 -0.20
C GLU A 24 -25.65 4.52 -1.55
N HIS A 25 -24.38 4.93 -1.58
CA HIS A 25 -23.75 5.39 -2.81
C HIS A 25 -23.63 4.26 -3.84
N ILE A 26 -23.10 3.10 -3.43
CA ILE A 26 -22.96 1.94 -4.31
C ILE A 26 -24.34 1.44 -4.75
N ALA A 27 -25.29 1.34 -3.81
CA ALA A 27 -26.66 0.94 -4.11
C ALA A 27 -27.32 1.87 -5.14
N GLY A 28 -27.11 3.19 -5.03
CA GLY A 28 -27.59 4.18 -5.97
C GLY A 28 -27.03 3.97 -7.38
N VAL A 29 -25.73 3.71 -7.50
CA VAL A 29 -25.09 3.43 -8.80
C VAL A 29 -25.64 2.13 -9.41
N VAL A 30 -25.77 1.07 -8.62
CA VAL A 30 -26.34 -0.22 -9.07
C VAL A 30 -27.79 -0.04 -9.54
N LYS A 31 -28.60 0.76 -8.85
CA LYS A 31 -29.97 1.07 -9.26
C LYS A 31 -30.01 1.80 -10.60
N ASN A 32 -29.17 2.82 -10.79
CA ASN A 32 -29.09 3.55 -12.06
C ASN A 32 -28.67 2.64 -13.22
N LEU A 33 -27.75 1.68 -12.99
CA LEU A 33 -27.37 0.69 -13.99
C LEU A 33 -28.55 -0.23 -14.35
N ARG A 34 -29.32 -0.70 -13.35
CA ARG A 34 -30.53 -1.51 -13.59
C ARG A 34 -31.62 -0.74 -14.35
N GLU A 35 -31.81 0.54 -14.03
CA GLU A 35 -32.77 1.41 -14.73
C GLU A 35 -32.44 1.61 -16.20
N GLN A 36 -31.16 1.52 -16.58
CA GLN A 36 -30.70 1.53 -17.98
C GLN A 36 -30.85 0.16 -18.67
N GLY A 37 -31.37 -0.85 -17.97
CA GLY A 37 -31.65 -2.18 -18.52
C GLY A 37 -30.53 -3.20 -18.35
N PHE A 38 -29.53 -2.94 -17.51
CA PHE A 38 -28.46 -3.89 -17.22
C PHE A 38 -28.80 -4.78 -16.02
N ASP A 39 -28.52 -6.09 -16.12
CA ASP A 39 -28.51 -6.98 -14.96
C ASP A 39 -27.15 -6.90 -14.27
N VAL A 40 -27.15 -6.52 -12.99
CA VAL A 40 -25.94 -6.17 -12.25
C VAL A 40 -25.65 -7.25 -11.20
N LEU A 41 -24.55 -7.95 -11.41
CA LEU A 41 -23.92 -8.86 -10.47
C LEU A 41 -22.59 -8.25 -10.02
N LEU A 42 -22.41 -8.08 -8.70
CA LEU A 42 -21.20 -7.50 -8.13
C LEU A 42 -20.32 -8.59 -7.53
N MET A 43 -19.04 -8.63 -7.92
CA MET A 43 -18.01 -9.47 -7.32
C MET A 43 -16.82 -8.58 -6.93
N LEU A 44 -16.31 -8.76 -5.71
CA LEU A 44 -15.22 -7.96 -5.15
C LEU A 44 -14.01 -8.85 -4.93
N GLU A 45 -12.92 -8.55 -5.62
CA GLU A 45 -11.62 -9.16 -5.39
C GLU A 45 -10.68 -8.09 -4.84
N ALA A 46 -10.07 -8.34 -3.68
CA ALA A 46 -9.08 -7.46 -3.07
C ALA A 46 -7.84 -8.27 -2.70
N THR A 47 -6.66 -7.74 -3.02
CA THR A 47 -5.38 -8.31 -2.60
C THR A 47 -4.85 -7.50 -1.43
N ILE A 48 -4.51 -8.16 -0.32
CA ILE A 48 -4.05 -7.51 0.91
C ILE A 48 -2.58 -7.86 1.13
N GLY A 49 -1.72 -6.85 1.08
CA GLY A 49 -0.32 -6.96 1.50
C GLY A 49 -0.19 -6.81 3.00
N LEU A 50 0.56 -7.69 3.64
CA LEU A 50 0.90 -7.60 5.06
C LEU A 50 2.40 -7.36 5.18
N ASN A 51 2.81 -6.39 6.01
CA ASN A 51 4.18 -6.23 6.44
C ASN A 51 4.24 -6.48 7.95
N GLU A 52 5.21 -7.28 8.40
CA GLU A 52 5.45 -7.46 9.82
C GLU A 52 6.22 -6.24 10.32
N VAL A 53 5.66 -5.52 11.28
CA VAL A 53 6.41 -4.49 11.99
C VAL A 53 7.19 -5.25 13.05
N GLU A 54 8.47 -5.47 12.81
CA GLU A 54 9.37 -5.92 13.88
C GLU A 54 9.30 -4.84 14.95
N GLU A 55 8.81 -5.19 16.14
CA GLU A 55 8.95 -4.33 17.30
C GLU A 55 10.45 -4.14 17.50
N GLU A 56 10.97 -2.96 17.18
CA GLU A 56 12.30 -2.56 17.63
C GLU A 56 12.28 -2.69 19.14
N THR A 57 12.87 -3.78 19.63
CA THR A 57 13.16 -3.94 21.04
C THR A 57 13.94 -2.72 21.47
N GLU A 58 13.30 -1.88 22.30
CA GLU A 58 13.89 -0.71 22.95
C GLU A 58 15.04 -1.16 23.87
N ASP A 59 16.18 -1.51 23.28
CA ASP A 59 17.48 -1.69 23.93
C ASP A 59 18.53 -0.81 23.21
N SER A 60 18.15 0.41 22.85
CA SER A 60 19.10 1.47 22.52
C SER A 60 18.94 2.63 23.50
N PRO A 61 19.98 2.95 24.30
CA PRO A 61 19.91 4.03 25.26
C PRO A 61 19.79 5.35 24.51
N LEU A 62 18.67 6.03 24.73
CA LEU A 62 18.44 7.47 24.57
C LEU A 62 19.50 8.22 23.76
N LEU A 63 19.28 8.37 22.45
CA LEU A 63 19.81 9.51 21.73
C LEU A 63 18.65 10.31 21.14
N LEU A 64 18.30 11.38 21.84
CA LEU A 64 17.51 12.49 21.32
C LEU A 64 18.22 13.01 20.06
N GLY A 65 17.61 12.78 18.89
CA GLY A 65 18.12 13.15 17.59
C GLY A 65 17.04 13.82 16.76
N ASP A 66 17.33 15.04 16.36
CA ASP A 66 16.51 16.05 15.71
C ASP A 66 16.14 15.70 14.24
N GLY A 67 14.84 15.77 13.92
CA GLY A 67 14.34 16.47 12.73
C GLY A 67 14.97 16.29 11.35
N THR A 68 15.46 15.11 10.96
CA THR A 68 15.91 14.88 9.57
C THR A 68 15.35 13.58 9.02
N THR A 69 14.71 13.68 7.85
CA THR A 69 14.25 12.57 7.02
C THR A 69 15.30 11.47 6.97
N GLU A 70 15.06 10.35 7.62
CA GLU A 70 15.89 9.17 7.46
C GLU A 70 15.60 8.57 6.09
N GLU A 71 16.23 9.13 5.06
CA GLU A 71 16.41 8.49 3.76
C GLU A 71 17.36 7.30 3.92
N GLY A 72 16.85 6.23 4.55
CA GLY A 72 17.48 4.92 4.44
C GLY A 72 17.43 4.44 2.98
N PRO A 73 18.45 3.70 2.50
CA PRO A 73 18.43 3.18 1.13
C PRO A 73 17.22 2.27 0.94
N PHE A 74 16.45 2.48 -0.15
CA PHE A 74 15.31 1.64 -0.50
C PHE A 74 15.70 0.16 -0.44
N THR A 75 14.96 -0.61 0.34
CA THR A 75 15.19 -2.06 0.42
C THR A 75 14.74 -2.71 -0.90
N ASN A 76 15.21 -3.93 -1.18
CA ASN A 76 14.76 -4.69 -2.36
C ASN A 76 13.24 -4.92 -2.36
N ASN A 77 12.62 -4.96 -1.18
CA ASN A 77 11.17 -5.10 -1.02
C ASN A 77 10.47 -3.80 -1.46
N ASP A 78 10.98 -2.63 -1.06
CA ASP A 78 10.44 -1.33 -1.45
C ASP A 78 10.55 -1.11 -2.96
N LEU A 79 11.67 -1.50 -3.57
CA LEU A 79 11.85 -1.40 -5.02
C LEU A 79 10.87 -2.32 -5.78
N SER A 80 10.58 -3.50 -5.23
CA SER A 80 9.60 -4.43 -5.84
C SER A 80 8.18 -3.90 -5.71
N PHE A 81 7.86 -3.28 -4.56
CA PHE A 81 6.58 -2.63 -4.31
C PHE A 81 6.37 -1.41 -5.23
N LEU A 82 7.34 -0.49 -5.33
CA LEU A 82 7.26 0.68 -6.19
C LEU A 82 7.12 0.30 -7.68
N LYS A 83 7.82 -0.75 -8.11
CA LYS A 83 7.65 -1.36 -9.45
C LYS A 83 6.23 -1.87 -9.67
N SER A 84 5.61 -2.51 -8.68
CA SER A 84 4.22 -2.98 -8.78
C SER A 84 3.21 -1.83 -8.91
N LEU A 85 3.51 -0.67 -8.32
CA LEU A 85 2.72 0.56 -8.43
C LEU A 85 3.03 1.39 -9.70
N ARG A 86 3.93 0.92 -10.58
CA ARG A 86 4.47 1.68 -11.73
C ARG A 86 5.10 3.04 -11.35
N ILE A 87 5.50 3.20 -10.10
CA ILE A 87 6.24 4.37 -9.65
C ILE A 87 7.69 4.13 -10.03
N SER A 88 8.18 4.91 -10.99
CA SER A 88 9.59 4.89 -11.38
C SER A 88 10.30 6.01 -10.62
N LEU A 89 11.36 5.68 -9.87
CA LEU A 89 12.28 6.72 -9.43
C LEU A 89 12.99 7.24 -10.68
N ALA A 90 12.76 8.51 -11.02
CA ALA A 90 13.65 9.19 -11.94
C ALA A 90 15.00 9.34 -11.22
N GLU A 91 16.03 8.61 -11.67
CA GLU A 91 17.40 8.96 -11.29
C GLU A 91 17.64 10.39 -11.81
N GLU A 92 17.73 11.34 -10.88
CA GLU A 92 18.16 12.69 -11.21
C GLU A 92 19.62 12.64 -11.69
N GLY A 93 19.79 12.93 -12.98
CA GLY A 93 20.90 13.75 -13.47
C GLY A 93 22.28 13.12 -13.46
N GLN A 94 22.61 12.41 -14.54
CA GLN A 94 23.99 12.35 -15.03
C GLN A 94 24.45 13.77 -15.38
N GLU A 95 25.20 14.44 -14.50
CA GLU A 95 25.96 15.65 -14.82
C GLU A 95 27.43 15.29 -15.12
N GLN A 96 27.65 15.16 -16.43
CA GLN A 96 28.84 15.45 -17.23
C GLN A 96 30.05 16.09 -16.53
N GLY A 97 31.21 15.41 -16.67
CA GLY A 97 32.43 15.97 -17.25
C GLY A 97 33.23 17.00 -16.46
N LEU A 98 34.46 16.62 -16.07
CA LEU A 98 35.66 17.49 -16.09
C LEU A 98 36.91 16.59 -16.01
N GLU A 99 37.62 16.44 -17.13
CA GLU A 99 39.01 15.95 -17.12
C GLU A 99 39.93 17.05 -16.56
N PRO A 100 40.84 16.73 -15.62
CA PRO A 100 41.93 17.62 -15.31
C PRO A 100 43.01 17.47 -16.39
N ARG A 101 43.29 18.58 -17.07
CA ARG A 101 44.51 18.75 -17.86
C ARG A 101 45.65 19.00 -16.88
N ASP A 102 46.69 18.19 -16.95
CA ASP A 102 48.10 18.61 -16.80
C ASP A 102 49.01 17.59 -17.47
#